data_AF-A0A9E2I9I7-F1
#
_entry.id   AF-A0A9E2I9I7-F1
#
_cell.length_a   1.000
_cell.length_b   1.000
_cell.length_c   1.000
_cell.angle_alpha   90.00
_cell.angle_beta   90.00
_cell.angle_gamma   90.00
#
_symmetry.space_group_name_H-M   'P 1'
#
loop_
_entity.id
_entity.type
_entity.pdbx_description
1 polymer ?
#
loop_
_entity_poly.entity_id
_entity_poly.type
_entity_poly.pdbx_seq_one_letter_code
_entity_poly.pdbx_strand_id
1 'polypeptide(L)'
;MRLLFIIYTAIFLLVPDGSYAQEMKANKNSKITIIPNSWDFGEVKEGEVKNKIFTVKNIGDENLIIKSIYTNCGCTTAEISSKKIAPQEATELKVAYNSKGKSSGKDSKEIYIVSNDPINPKAKITITTKIVVPQAGHTDTESNSTKIPTITSEELIARLEKEEKIIILDVREENEYLERHIPQSIWFPKSKFDKGDERTEGIVNALNKNLKIVAYCGAGHRSSYVTRKLRQSGYDAYNLEGVSFWEKKGYPLIRGPKLPSSQEPSPVYLEEAYEHYYKLFKDIVWIDVRTMEDYKKGHVKGALGIPLSELEDNFQRIPKDKEIVFYCEGTWDGGKCDSSMSAGRILIKNGFKPGKIKVFEDGYGAWENAGYPMGKGGESDD
;
A
#
# COMPACT_ATOMS: atom_id res chain seq x y z
N MET A 1 1.55 -98.14 -4.96
CA MET A 1 0.22 -97.88 -5.57
C MET A 1 -0.49 -96.81 -4.76
N ARG A 2 -1.20 -95.88 -5.40
CA ARG A 2 -1.91 -94.71 -4.81
C ARG A 2 -1.02 -93.73 -4.01
N LEU A 3 -0.66 -92.62 -4.65
CA LEU A 3 -0.40 -91.36 -3.94
C LEU A 3 -1.69 -90.91 -3.25
N LEU A 4 -1.60 -90.44 -2.01
CA LEU A 4 -2.68 -89.74 -1.34
C LEU A 4 -2.60 -88.24 -1.66
N PHE A 5 -3.57 -87.74 -2.42
CA PHE A 5 -3.74 -86.30 -2.59
C PHE A 5 -4.23 -85.68 -1.28
N ILE A 6 -3.38 -84.85 -0.66
CA ILE A 6 -3.83 -83.95 0.41
C ILE A 6 -4.60 -82.81 -0.27
N ILE A 7 -5.93 -82.94 -0.31
CA ILE A 7 -6.81 -81.86 -0.76
C ILE A 7 -6.83 -80.80 0.34
N TYR A 8 -6.04 -79.74 0.13
CA TYR A 8 -6.13 -78.53 0.94
C TYR A 8 -7.45 -77.84 0.62
N THR A 9 -8.43 -77.95 1.51
CA THR A 9 -9.72 -77.26 1.41
C THR A 9 -9.51 -75.77 1.68
N ALA A 10 -9.17 -75.03 0.63
CA ALA A 10 -9.05 -73.58 0.67
C ALA A 10 -10.38 -72.97 1.15
N ILE A 11 -10.38 -72.42 2.37
CA ILE A 11 -11.52 -71.67 2.91
C ILE A 11 -11.62 -70.39 2.06
N PHE A 12 -12.59 -70.39 1.16
CA PHE A 12 -12.89 -69.25 0.28
C PHE A 12 -13.57 -68.17 1.13
N LEU A 13 -12.77 -67.34 1.79
CA LEU A 13 -13.26 -66.13 2.46
C LEU A 13 -13.90 -65.24 1.40
N LEU A 14 -15.22 -65.04 1.53
CA LEU A 14 -15.97 -64.03 0.81
C LEU A 14 -15.52 -62.64 1.25
N VAL A 15 -14.39 -62.18 0.69
CA VAL A 15 -14.09 -60.77 0.59
C VAL A 15 -15.18 -60.18 -0.32
N PRO A 16 -15.96 -59.18 0.11
CA PRO A 16 -16.99 -58.60 -0.73
C PRO A 16 -16.33 -57.83 -1.89
N ASP A 17 -16.62 -58.25 -3.13
CA ASP A 17 -16.24 -57.56 -4.36
C ASP A 17 -16.90 -56.17 -4.42
N GLY A 18 -16.27 -55.16 -3.82
CA GLY A 18 -16.93 -53.85 -3.64
C GLY A 18 -16.11 -52.69 -3.08
N SER A 19 -14.77 -52.74 -3.06
CA SER A 19 -13.95 -51.67 -2.43
C SER A 19 -12.66 -51.23 -3.16
N TYR A 20 -12.46 -51.61 -4.43
CA TYR A 20 -11.37 -51.06 -5.27
C TYR A 20 -11.88 -50.30 -6.52
N ALA A 21 -13.18 -50.02 -6.58
CA ALA A 21 -13.80 -49.18 -7.61
C ALA A 21 -14.42 -47.91 -6.98
N GLN A 22 -13.58 -47.09 -6.34
CA GLN A 22 -13.99 -45.76 -5.83
C GLN A 22 -13.13 -44.62 -6.43
N GLU A 23 -12.67 -44.82 -7.66
CA GLU A 23 -12.00 -43.82 -8.50
C GLU A 23 -12.84 -43.57 -9.77
N MET A 24 -13.14 -42.35 -10.20
CA MET A 24 -13.10 -41.08 -9.47
C MET A 24 -14.41 -40.32 -9.70
N LYS A 25 -15.00 -39.74 -8.65
CA LYS A 25 -15.91 -38.63 -8.86
C LYS A 25 -15.08 -37.47 -9.39
N ALA A 26 -15.39 -36.98 -10.59
CA ALA A 26 -14.79 -35.76 -11.11
C ALA A 26 -15.04 -34.63 -10.10
N ASN A 27 -13.97 -34.20 -9.44
CA ASN A 27 -14.06 -33.32 -8.27
C ASN A 27 -14.27 -31.88 -8.75
N LYS A 28 -15.54 -31.52 -8.97
CA LYS A 28 -15.93 -30.28 -9.64
C LYS A 28 -15.28 -29.05 -9.02
N ASN A 29 -14.75 -28.17 -9.87
CA ASN A 29 -14.15 -26.91 -9.44
C ASN A 29 -14.17 -25.84 -10.55
N SER A 30 -14.25 -24.59 -10.13
CA SER A 30 -13.88 -23.44 -10.95
C SER A 30 -12.36 -23.35 -11.05
N LYS A 31 -11.79 -23.09 -12.24
CA LYS A 31 -10.34 -23.05 -12.42
C LYS A 31 -9.89 -21.89 -13.30
N ILE A 32 -9.04 -21.01 -12.79
CA ILE A 32 -8.60 -19.79 -13.47
C ILE A 32 -7.35 -20.02 -14.33
N THR A 33 -7.42 -19.55 -15.57
CA THR A 33 -6.28 -19.44 -16.49
C THR A 33 -6.27 -18.03 -17.09
N ILE A 34 -5.07 -17.45 -17.22
CA ILE A 34 -4.89 -16.11 -17.80
C ILE A 34 -3.94 -16.24 -18.99
N ILE A 35 -4.35 -15.77 -20.17
CA ILE A 35 -3.57 -15.88 -21.41
C ILE A 35 -3.43 -14.48 -22.05
N PRO A 36 -2.19 -13.98 -22.23
CA PRO A 36 -0.97 -14.42 -21.53
C PRO A 36 -1.05 -14.11 -20.02
N ASN A 37 -0.16 -14.67 -19.20
CA ASN A 37 -0.02 -14.29 -17.78
C ASN A 37 1.07 -13.22 -17.55
N SER A 38 1.68 -12.71 -18.63
CA SER A 38 2.66 -11.63 -18.56
C SER A 38 2.67 -10.80 -19.83
N TRP A 39 3.19 -9.57 -19.75
CA TRP A 39 3.34 -8.68 -20.91
C TRP A 39 4.48 -7.69 -20.70
N ASP A 40 5.35 -7.54 -21.70
CA ASP A 40 6.31 -6.44 -21.74
C ASP A 40 5.75 -5.33 -22.65
N PHE A 41 5.63 -4.12 -22.12
CA PHE A 41 5.31 -2.95 -22.96
C PHE A 41 6.53 -2.43 -23.73
N GLY A 42 7.73 -2.96 -23.48
CA GLY A 42 8.96 -2.49 -24.10
C GLY A 42 9.28 -1.06 -23.66
N GLU A 43 9.72 -0.22 -24.60
CA GLU A 43 10.01 1.19 -24.31
C GLU A 43 8.74 2.04 -24.22
N VAL A 44 8.56 2.69 -23.06
CA VAL A 44 7.40 3.54 -22.75
C VAL A 44 7.91 4.91 -22.33
N LYS A 45 7.41 5.98 -22.93
CA LYS A 45 7.82 7.33 -22.53
C LYS A 45 7.17 7.71 -21.20
N GLU A 46 7.86 8.50 -20.39
CA GLU A 46 7.26 9.10 -19.18
C GLU A 46 6.01 9.93 -19.57
N GLY A 47 4.96 9.83 -18.74
CA GLY A 47 3.66 10.43 -19.02
C GLY A 47 2.74 9.62 -19.96
N GLU A 48 3.23 8.60 -20.67
CA GLU A 48 2.37 7.72 -21.48
C GLU A 48 1.53 6.76 -20.62
N VAL A 49 0.30 6.52 -21.07
CA VAL A 49 -0.51 5.38 -20.61
C VAL A 49 -0.44 4.28 -21.66
N LYS A 50 -0.05 3.07 -21.26
CA LYS A 50 -0.13 1.86 -22.10
C LYS A 50 -1.24 0.95 -21.59
N ASN A 51 -1.95 0.30 -22.50
CA ASN A 51 -3.06 -0.59 -22.19
C ASN A 51 -2.79 -2.00 -22.71
N LYS A 52 -3.14 -3.02 -21.93
CA LYS A 52 -3.11 -4.43 -22.35
C LYS A 52 -4.40 -5.12 -21.93
N ILE A 53 -5.02 -5.81 -22.88
CA ILE A 53 -6.10 -6.77 -22.60
C ILE A 53 -5.48 -8.15 -22.38
N PHE A 54 -5.91 -8.83 -21.32
CA PHE A 54 -5.59 -10.22 -21.00
C PHE A 54 -6.89 -11.04 -20.98
N THR A 55 -6.85 -12.26 -21.49
CA THR A 55 -8.01 -13.16 -21.46
C THR A 55 -8.00 -13.95 -20.17
N VAL A 56 -8.99 -13.73 -19.30
CA VAL A 56 -9.22 -14.53 -18.09
C VAL A 56 -10.26 -15.60 -18.44
N LYS A 57 -9.82 -16.86 -18.52
CA LYS A 57 -10.67 -18.01 -18.85
C LYS A 57 -10.93 -18.87 -17.62
N ASN A 58 -12.18 -19.32 -17.47
CA ASN A 58 -12.52 -20.43 -16.60
C ASN A 58 -12.34 -21.74 -17.38
N ILE A 59 -11.34 -22.54 -17.00
CA ILE A 59 -11.11 -23.88 -17.60
C ILE A 59 -11.67 -25.01 -16.73
N GLY A 60 -12.38 -24.68 -15.65
CA GLY A 60 -13.07 -25.63 -14.78
C GLY A 60 -14.49 -25.99 -15.26
N ASP A 61 -15.23 -26.68 -14.40
CA ASP A 61 -16.60 -27.14 -14.63
C ASP A 61 -17.65 -26.54 -13.68
N GLU A 62 -17.23 -25.66 -12.76
CA GLU A 62 -18.11 -24.76 -11.99
C GLU A 62 -17.87 -23.27 -12.30
N ASN A 63 -18.77 -22.39 -11.85
CA ASN A 63 -18.65 -20.93 -12.05
C ASN A 63 -17.41 -20.36 -11.34
N LEU A 64 -16.52 -19.72 -12.09
CA LEU A 64 -15.41 -18.93 -11.54
C LEU A 64 -15.93 -17.55 -11.15
N ILE A 65 -15.78 -17.22 -9.87
CA ILE A 65 -16.18 -15.97 -9.23
C ILE A 65 -14.92 -15.20 -8.85
N ILE A 66 -14.77 -14.00 -9.41
CA ILE A 66 -13.66 -13.09 -9.15
C ILE A 66 -14.05 -12.19 -7.98
N LYS A 67 -13.40 -12.40 -6.84
CA LYS A 67 -13.66 -11.70 -5.57
C LYS A 67 -13.14 -10.26 -5.65
N SER A 68 -11.84 -10.12 -5.93
CA SER A 68 -11.15 -8.84 -6.03
C SER A 68 -10.01 -8.88 -7.05
N ILE A 69 -9.59 -7.70 -7.50
CA ILE A 69 -8.39 -7.49 -8.32
C ILE A 69 -7.63 -6.30 -7.74
N TYR A 70 -6.32 -6.46 -7.53
CA TYR A 70 -5.47 -5.39 -6.99
C TYR A 70 -4.06 -5.43 -7.60
N THR A 71 -3.34 -4.31 -7.46
CA THR A 71 -1.98 -4.15 -8.01
C THR A 71 -1.00 -3.78 -6.90
N ASN A 72 0.29 -4.05 -7.11
CA ASN A 72 1.34 -3.72 -6.13
C ASN A 72 1.79 -2.24 -6.16
N CYS A 73 1.13 -1.37 -6.94
CA CYS A 73 1.44 0.06 -7.04
C CYS A 73 0.32 0.81 -7.80
N GLY A 74 -0.16 1.93 -7.25
CA GLY A 74 -1.27 2.74 -7.81
C GLY A 74 -1.04 3.39 -9.19
N CYS A 75 0.09 3.12 -9.87
CA CYS A 75 0.30 3.48 -11.27
C CYS A 75 -0.27 2.45 -12.26
N THR A 76 -0.88 1.37 -11.77
CA THR A 76 -1.48 0.32 -12.59
C THR A 76 -2.90 0.05 -12.11
N THR A 77 -3.88 0.17 -13.01
CA THR A 77 -5.29 -0.18 -12.77
C THR A 77 -5.66 -1.43 -13.57
N ALA A 78 -6.65 -2.18 -13.09
CA ALA A 78 -7.11 -3.42 -13.73
C ALA A 78 -8.63 -3.56 -13.59
N GLU A 79 -9.32 -3.63 -14.72
CA GLU A 79 -10.79 -3.70 -14.83
C GLU A 79 -11.19 -4.99 -15.56
N ILE A 80 -12.18 -5.72 -15.03
CA ILE A 80 -12.62 -7.00 -15.59
C ILE A 80 -14.07 -6.92 -16.07
N SER A 81 -14.33 -7.41 -17.29
CA SER A 81 -15.63 -7.26 -17.96
C SER A 81 -16.73 -8.15 -17.35
N SER A 82 -16.37 -9.17 -16.55
CA SER A 82 -17.30 -9.88 -15.67
C SER A 82 -16.60 -10.44 -14.43
N LYS A 83 -17.24 -10.33 -13.27
CA LYS A 83 -16.82 -11.02 -12.04
C LYS A 83 -17.34 -12.47 -11.95
N LYS A 84 -18.19 -12.93 -12.86
CA LYS A 84 -18.70 -14.32 -12.93
C LYS A 84 -18.49 -14.89 -14.32
N ILE A 85 -17.71 -15.97 -14.40
CA ILE A 85 -17.29 -16.61 -15.65
C ILE A 85 -17.78 -18.07 -15.61
N ALA A 86 -18.69 -18.42 -16.51
CA ALA A 86 -19.25 -19.76 -16.60
C ALA A 86 -18.19 -20.82 -16.99
N PRO A 87 -18.44 -22.12 -16.79
CA PRO A 87 -17.54 -23.18 -17.25
C PRO A 87 -17.15 -23.03 -18.72
N GLN A 88 -15.85 -23.15 -19.02
CA GLN A 88 -15.25 -22.98 -20.35
C GLN A 88 -15.39 -21.59 -21.01
N GLU A 89 -16.07 -20.64 -20.39
CA GLU A 89 -16.16 -19.25 -20.85
C GLU A 89 -14.94 -18.41 -20.46
N ALA A 90 -14.81 -17.25 -21.11
CA ALA A 90 -13.75 -16.28 -20.84
C ALA A 90 -14.28 -14.85 -20.72
N THR A 91 -13.48 -13.97 -20.13
CA THR A 91 -13.75 -12.54 -20.05
C THR A 91 -12.47 -11.73 -20.24
N GLU A 92 -12.61 -10.47 -20.63
CA GLU A 92 -11.49 -9.53 -20.77
C GLU A 92 -11.12 -8.91 -19.43
N LEU A 93 -9.82 -8.89 -19.13
CA LEU A 93 -9.21 -8.01 -18.14
C LEU A 93 -8.42 -6.91 -18.87
N LYS A 94 -8.86 -5.66 -18.72
CA LYS A 94 -8.19 -4.47 -19.24
C LYS A 94 -7.25 -3.94 -18.16
N VAL A 95 -5.95 -3.91 -18.44
CA VAL A 95 -4.94 -3.38 -17.51
C VAL A 95 -4.30 -2.15 -18.13
N ALA A 96 -4.37 -1.01 -17.43
CA ALA A 96 -3.73 0.24 -17.82
C ALA A 96 -2.51 0.48 -16.94
N TYR A 97 -1.37 0.77 -17.57
CA TYR A 97 -0.13 1.19 -16.93
C TYR A 97 0.12 2.66 -17.24
N ASN A 98 0.21 3.49 -16.20
CA ASN A 98 0.48 4.91 -16.30
C ASN A 98 1.94 5.18 -15.88
N SER A 99 2.78 5.63 -16.82
CA SER A 99 4.19 5.95 -16.55
C SER A 99 4.40 7.36 -15.97
N LYS A 100 3.34 8.15 -15.75
CA LYS A 100 3.44 9.51 -15.22
C LYS A 100 4.11 9.53 -13.84
N GLY A 101 5.10 10.40 -13.68
CA GLY A 101 5.90 10.54 -12.46
C GLY A 101 6.93 9.42 -12.25
N LYS A 102 7.22 8.59 -13.26
CA LYS A 102 8.19 7.49 -13.15
C LYS A 102 9.57 7.89 -13.69
N SER A 103 10.61 7.55 -12.94
CA SER A 103 12.01 7.66 -13.38
C SER A 103 12.33 6.72 -14.54
N SER A 104 13.28 7.11 -15.40
CA SER A 104 13.81 6.26 -16.47
C SER A 104 14.48 4.99 -15.90
N GLY A 105 14.20 3.82 -16.48
CA GLY A 105 14.73 2.54 -16.01
C GLY A 105 13.80 1.37 -16.31
N LYS A 106 14.09 0.18 -15.80
CA LYS A 106 13.13 -0.95 -15.85
C LYS A 106 12.10 -0.78 -14.74
N ASP A 107 10.82 -0.90 -15.07
CA ASP A 107 9.74 -1.02 -14.09
C ASP A 107 9.00 -2.36 -14.26
N SER A 108 8.47 -2.89 -13.16
CA SER A 108 7.75 -4.16 -13.12
C SER A 108 6.58 -4.06 -12.15
N LYS A 109 5.43 -4.59 -12.54
CA LYS A 109 4.14 -4.47 -11.85
C LYS A 109 3.47 -5.83 -11.77
N GLU A 110 2.84 -6.10 -10.64
CA GLU A 110 2.09 -7.33 -10.42
C GLU A 110 0.63 -6.97 -10.20
N ILE A 111 -0.25 -7.66 -10.93
CA ILE A 111 -1.70 -7.61 -10.79
C ILE A 111 -2.15 -8.97 -10.27
N TYR A 112 -2.91 -8.97 -9.18
CA TYR A 112 -3.43 -10.17 -8.55
C TYR A 112 -4.93 -10.26 -8.76
N ILE A 113 -5.41 -11.44 -9.16
CA ILE A 113 -6.83 -11.76 -9.32
C ILE A 113 -7.19 -12.80 -8.27
N VAL A 114 -8.04 -12.43 -7.30
CA VAL A 114 -8.50 -13.33 -6.24
C VAL A 114 -9.82 -13.97 -6.66
N SER A 115 -9.96 -15.28 -6.52
CA SER A 115 -11.12 -16.03 -7.01
C SER A 115 -11.61 -17.11 -6.03
N ASN A 116 -12.58 -17.93 -6.46
CA ASN A 116 -12.99 -19.18 -5.81
C ASN A 116 -12.28 -20.43 -6.36
N ASP A 117 -11.27 -20.31 -7.23
CA ASP A 117 -10.41 -21.44 -7.61
C ASP A 117 -9.74 -22.03 -6.35
N PRO A 118 -9.96 -23.32 -6.02
CA PRO A 118 -9.45 -23.91 -4.79
C PRO A 118 -7.95 -24.27 -4.86
N ILE A 119 -7.36 -24.29 -6.05
CA ILE A 119 -5.95 -24.62 -6.30
C ILE A 119 -5.14 -23.33 -6.52
N ASN A 120 -5.71 -22.35 -7.22
CA ASN A 120 -5.10 -21.06 -7.54
C ASN A 120 -6.01 -19.87 -7.14
N PRO A 121 -6.31 -19.70 -5.83
CA PRO A 121 -7.22 -18.65 -5.35
C PRO A 121 -6.69 -17.23 -5.56
N LYS A 122 -5.41 -17.04 -5.89
CA LYS A 122 -4.74 -15.75 -6.14
C LYS A 122 -3.83 -15.85 -7.37
N ALA A 123 -4.43 -15.79 -8.56
CA ALA A 123 -3.69 -15.78 -9.81
C ALA A 123 -2.93 -14.45 -9.99
N LYS A 124 -1.81 -14.46 -10.75
CA LYS A 124 -0.94 -13.30 -10.95
C LYS A 124 -0.70 -13.01 -12.44
N ILE A 125 -0.64 -11.73 -12.77
CA ILE A 125 -0.13 -11.19 -14.04
C ILE A 125 1.10 -10.33 -13.74
N THR A 126 2.16 -10.49 -14.52
CA THR A 126 3.35 -9.62 -14.45
C THR A 126 3.43 -8.70 -15.68
N ILE A 127 3.48 -7.39 -15.46
CA ILE A 127 3.78 -6.41 -16.51
C ILE A 127 5.20 -5.88 -16.33
N THR A 128 5.96 -5.73 -17.42
CA THR A 128 7.25 -5.05 -17.44
C THR A 128 7.28 -3.90 -18.44
N THR A 129 8.25 -3.00 -18.28
CA THR A 129 8.59 -1.96 -19.25
C THR A 129 10.01 -1.41 -19.01
N LYS A 130 10.59 -0.77 -20.02
CA LYS A 130 11.71 0.17 -19.89
C LYS A 130 11.18 1.60 -20.11
N ILE A 131 11.20 2.41 -19.06
CA ILE A 131 10.75 3.80 -19.08
C ILE A 131 11.85 4.69 -19.66
N VAL A 132 11.49 5.50 -20.66
CA VAL A 132 12.35 6.47 -21.34
C VAL A 132 11.78 7.87 -21.20
N VAL A 133 12.25 8.63 -20.19
CA VAL A 133 11.88 10.04 -20.01
C VAL A 133 12.39 10.83 -21.24
N PRO A 134 11.51 11.48 -22.03
CA PRO A 134 11.98 12.30 -23.15
C PRO A 134 12.78 13.49 -22.62
N GLN A 135 14.00 13.69 -23.13
CA GLN A 135 14.69 14.96 -22.89
C GLN A 135 14.01 16.02 -23.76
N ALA A 136 13.15 16.83 -23.13
CA ALA A 136 12.59 18.02 -23.77
C ALA A 136 13.74 18.97 -24.11
N GLY A 137 13.88 19.32 -25.39
CA GLY A 137 14.90 20.25 -25.83
C GLY A 137 14.72 21.61 -25.16
N HIS A 138 15.75 22.08 -24.45
CA HIS A 138 15.85 23.48 -24.10
C HIS A 138 16.23 24.25 -25.35
N THR A 139 15.51 25.32 -25.67
CA THR A 139 15.96 26.32 -26.63
C THR A 139 17.07 27.14 -26.00
N ASP A 140 18.24 27.17 -26.63
CA ASP A 140 19.44 27.76 -26.05
C ASP A 140 19.32 29.26 -25.75
N THR A 141 19.44 29.61 -24.47
CA THR A 141 19.76 30.97 -23.98
C THR A 141 20.50 30.85 -22.63
N GLU A 142 21.75 30.42 -22.72
CA GLU A 142 22.87 30.56 -21.77
C GLU A 142 22.56 30.91 -20.29
N SER A 143 22.55 29.91 -19.41
CA SER A 143 23.71 29.58 -18.53
C SER A 143 23.36 28.75 -17.27
N ASN A 144 24.26 27.80 -16.94
CA ASN A 144 24.40 26.96 -15.73
C ASN A 144 23.48 27.19 -14.50
N SER A 145 22.94 26.20 -13.78
CA SER A 145 22.90 24.70 -13.86
C SER A 145 21.92 24.20 -12.75
N THR A 146 21.75 22.94 -12.31
CA THR A 146 22.42 21.62 -12.47
C THR A 146 21.39 20.49 -12.19
N LYS A 147 21.71 19.23 -12.54
CA LYS A 147 20.97 18.03 -12.06
C LYS A 147 21.24 17.78 -10.57
N ILE A 148 20.20 17.55 -9.76
CA ILE A 148 20.33 17.35 -8.29
C ILE A 148 21.05 16.02 -7.99
N PRO A 149 22.16 16.01 -7.24
CA PRO A 149 22.85 14.79 -6.81
C PRO A 149 21.92 13.86 -6.04
N THR A 150 21.92 12.59 -6.42
CA THR A 150 21.06 11.54 -5.86
C THR A 150 21.94 10.37 -5.42
N ILE A 151 21.58 9.71 -4.32
CA ILE A 151 22.25 8.55 -3.73
C ILE A 151 21.24 7.41 -3.55
N THR A 152 21.67 6.15 -3.69
CA THR A 152 20.80 4.97 -3.44
C THR A 152 20.92 4.48 -1.99
N SER A 153 20.01 3.62 -1.58
CA SER A 153 20.03 3.00 -0.24
C SER A 153 21.30 2.17 -0.03
N GLU A 154 21.75 1.42 -1.04
CA GLU A 154 22.99 0.64 -1.00
C GLU A 154 24.23 1.53 -0.89
N GLU A 155 24.29 2.64 -1.64
CA GLU A 155 25.45 3.54 -1.58
C GLU A 155 25.54 4.26 -0.24
N LEU A 156 24.40 4.65 0.36
CA LEU A 156 24.38 5.22 1.71
C LEU A 156 24.84 4.20 2.75
N ILE A 157 24.35 2.95 2.70
CA ILE A 157 24.82 1.86 3.58
C ILE A 157 26.34 1.64 3.41
N ALA A 158 26.83 1.47 2.18
CA ALA A 158 28.25 1.20 1.89
C ALA A 158 29.21 2.38 2.18
N ARG A 159 28.67 3.55 2.57
CA ARG A 159 29.41 4.69 3.13
C ARG A 159 29.38 4.68 4.66
N LEU A 160 28.22 4.42 5.26
CA LEU A 160 28.06 4.29 6.72
C LEU A 160 28.86 3.11 7.29
N GLU A 161 28.93 1.99 6.56
CA GLU A 161 29.78 0.81 6.86
C GLU A 161 31.28 1.13 6.82
N LYS A 162 31.69 2.25 6.21
CA LYS A 162 33.07 2.75 6.18
C LYS A 162 33.29 3.90 7.16
N GLU A 163 32.38 4.07 8.12
CA GLU A 163 32.36 5.15 9.11
C GLU A 163 32.36 6.57 8.50
N GLU A 164 31.87 6.73 7.25
CA GLU A 164 31.76 8.07 6.65
C GLU A 164 30.73 8.91 7.42
N LYS A 165 31.19 10.03 7.99
CA LYS A 165 30.36 10.93 8.80
C LYS A 165 29.39 11.72 7.91
N ILE A 166 28.17 11.17 7.79
CA ILE A 166 27.07 11.71 6.98
C ILE A 166 25.95 12.20 7.89
N ILE A 167 25.43 13.40 7.62
CA ILE A 167 24.22 13.94 8.26
C ILE A 167 23.02 13.43 7.47
N ILE A 168 22.17 12.59 8.07
CA ILE A 168 20.95 12.10 7.43
C ILE A 168 19.77 12.94 7.91
N LEU A 169 19.00 13.53 6.98
CA LEU A 169 17.82 14.35 7.29
C LEU A 169 16.55 13.68 6.77
N ASP A 170 15.60 13.41 7.65
CA ASP A 170 14.26 12.99 7.25
C ASP A 170 13.35 14.21 7.06
N VAL A 171 12.89 14.45 5.83
CA VAL A 171 12.05 15.62 5.51
C VAL A 171 10.56 15.32 5.49
N ARG A 172 10.17 14.14 6.00
CA ARG A 172 8.79 13.74 6.27
C ARG A 172 8.19 14.46 7.49
N GLU A 173 6.88 14.31 7.66
CA GLU A 173 6.16 14.90 8.79
C GLU A 173 6.36 14.10 10.09
N GLU A 174 5.97 14.66 11.23
CA GLU A 174 6.32 14.15 12.58
C GLU A 174 5.85 12.72 12.82
N ASN A 175 4.63 12.42 12.37
CA ASN A 175 3.99 11.11 12.41
C ASN A 175 4.77 10.07 11.60
N GLU A 176 5.18 10.39 10.37
CA GLU A 176 5.94 9.48 9.49
C GLU A 176 7.32 9.13 10.08
N TYR A 177 7.97 10.09 10.73
CA TYR A 177 9.26 9.89 11.40
C TYR A 177 9.10 9.05 12.69
N LEU A 178 8.11 9.38 13.53
CA LEU A 178 7.87 8.67 14.79
C LEU A 178 7.47 7.19 14.58
N GLU A 179 6.76 6.89 13.49
CA GLU A 179 6.33 5.53 13.15
C GLU A 179 7.50 4.60 12.78
N ARG A 180 8.36 5.03 11.85
CA ARG A 180 9.60 4.33 11.41
C ARG A 180 10.51 5.29 10.63
N HIS A 181 11.79 5.37 10.95
CA HIS A 181 12.78 6.22 10.27
C HIS A 181 14.16 5.56 10.16
N ILE A 182 15.00 6.06 9.25
CA ILE A 182 16.38 5.60 9.05
C ILE A 182 17.21 5.87 10.33
N PRO A 183 17.97 4.88 10.85
CA PRO A 183 18.81 5.07 12.03
C PRO A 183 19.72 6.29 11.94
N GLN A 184 19.88 6.99 13.06
CA GLN A 184 20.68 8.22 13.19
C GLN A 184 20.15 9.42 12.37
N SER A 185 19.01 9.33 11.69
CA SER A 185 18.47 10.48 10.94
C SER A 185 17.79 11.52 11.84
N ILE A 186 18.08 12.79 11.55
CA ILE A 186 17.52 13.95 12.22
C ILE A 186 16.18 14.29 11.54
N TRP A 187 15.11 14.44 12.32
CA TRP A 187 13.83 14.90 11.81
C TRP A 187 13.89 16.39 11.41
N PHE A 188 13.64 16.67 10.13
CA PHE A 188 13.79 17.96 9.46
C PHE A 188 12.61 18.21 8.49
N PRO A 189 11.36 18.32 8.99
CA PRO A 189 10.15 18.29 8.17
C PRO A 189 10.11 19.44 7.14
N LYS A 190 9.86 19.09 5.88
CA LYS A 190 9.80 20.07 4.78
C LYS A 190 8.72 21.15 5.03
N SER A 191 7.59 20.77 5.61
CA SER A 191 6.47 21.67 5.95
C SER A 191 6.86 22.87 6.80
N LYS A 192 7.85 22.72 7.67
CA LYS A 192 8.42 23.76 8.54
C LYS A 192 9.55 24.52 7.85
N PHE A 193 10.43 23.82 7.15
CA PHE A 193 11.55 24.44 6.41
C PHE A 193 11.07 25.43 5.33
N ASP A 194 10.00 25.10 4.61
CA ASP A 194 9.39 25.99 3.61
C ASP A 194 8.78 27.27 4.23
N LYS A 195 8.50 27.26 5.54
CA LYS A 195 7.84 28.35 6.28
C LYS A 195 8.79 29.23 7.11
N GLY A 196 10.10 28.95 7.11
CA GLY A 196 11.07 29.65 7.97
C GLY A 196 10.90 29.34 9.46
N ASP A 197 10.56 28.10 9.80
CA ASP A 197 10.41 27.66 11.19
C ASP A 197 11.76 27.70 11.93
N GLU A 198 11.80 28.46 13.02
CA GLU A 198 13.00 28.74 13.83
C GLU A 198 13.80 27.48 14.20
N ARG A 199 13.12 26.36 14.52
CA ARG A 199 13.81 25.10 14.81
C ARG A 199 14.47 24.52 13.56
N THR A 200 13.84 24.58 12.39
CA THR A 200 14.48 24.12 11.15
C THR A 200 15.63 25.03 10.73
N GLU A 201 15.50 26.35 10.87
CA GLU A 201 16.62 27.28 10.61
C GLU A 201 17.77 27.06 11.60
N GLY A 202 17.48 26.87 12.89
CA GLY A 202 18.45 26.50 13.91
C GLY A 202 19.17 25.19 13.61
N ILE A 203 18.47 24.17 13.09
CA ILE A 203 19.10 22.93 12.61
C ILE A 203 20.05 23.23 11.45
N VAL A 204 19.62 23.95 10.40
CA VAL A 204 20.46 24.31 9.24
C VAL A 204 21.73 25.03 9.68
N ASN A 205 21.59 26.03 10.55
CA ASN A 205 22.70 26.83 11.07
C ASN A 205 23.69 26.00 11.92
N ALA A 206 23.22 24.91 12.55
CA ALA A 206 24.05 23.96 13.28
C ALA A 206 24.68 22.84 12.40
N LEU A 207 24.28 22.70 11.13
CA LEU A 207 24.85 21.67 10.25
C LEU A 207 26.30 22.00 9.86
N ASN A 208 27.22 21.07 10.11
CA ASN A 208 28.62 21.20 9.73
C ASN A 208 28.76 21.15 8.19
N LYS A 209 29.13 22.28 7.56
CA LYS A 209 29.28 22.40 6.10
C LYS A 209 30.33 21.48 5.47
N ASN A 210 31.24 20.92 6.27
CA ASN A 210 32.27 19.98 5.80
C ASN A 210 31.80 18.52 5.79
N LEU A 211 30.60 18.21 6.30
CA LEU A 211 30.01 16.88 6.25
C LEU A 211 29.01 16.78 5.09
N LYS A 212 28.90 15.59 4.50
CA LYS A 212 27.87 15.32 3.50
C LYS A 212 26.51 15.27 4.17
N ILE A 213 25.50 15.82 3.51
CA ILE A 213 24.10 15.71 3.93
C ILE A 213 23.37 14.75 2.97
N VAL A 214 22.57 13.83 3.50
CA VAL A 214 21.63 13.02 2.71
C VAL A 214 20.22 13.29 3.21
N ALA A 215 19.43 14.01 2.43
CA ALA A 215 18.02 14.24 2.72
C ALA A 215 17.16 13.14 2.09
N TYR A 216 16.16 12.65 2.82
CA TYR A 216 15.21 11.65 2.31
C TYR A 216 13.77 11.96 2.67
N CYS A 217 12.84 11.32 1.98
CA CYS A 217 11.43 11.22 2.36
C CYS A 217 10.87 9.85 1.92
N GLY A 218 9.53 9.69 1.84
CA GLY A 218 8.86 8.50 1.31
C GLY A 218 9.53 7.90 0.06
N ALA A 219 9.52 8.65 -1.05
CA ALA A 219 10.07 8.24 -2.35
C ALA A 219 10.90 9.35 -3.03
N GLY A 220 11.80 10.02 -2.29
CA GLY A 220 12.76 11.00 -2.85
C GLY A 220 12.22 12.36 -3.35
N HIS A 221 10.90 12.51 -3.54
CA HIS A 221 10.29 13.75 -4.07
C HIS A 221 10.48 14.97 -3.16
N ARG A 222 10.01 14.92 -1.90
CA ARG A 222 10.09 16.06 -0.95
C ARG A 222 11.54 16.42 -0.63
N SER A 223 12.40 15.42 -0.46
CA SER A 223 13.83 15.60 -0.18
C SER A 223 14.60 16.23 -1.34
N SER A 224 14.20 16.03 -2.60
CA SER A 224 14.88 16.69 -3.74
C SER A 224 14.81 18.23 -3.66
N TYR A 225 13.68 18.78 -3.17
CA TYR A 225 13.53 20.22 -2.93
C TYR A 225 14.50 20.71 -1.85
N VAL A 226 14.54 20.01 -0.71
CA VAL A 226 15.40 20.37 0.43
C VAL A 226 16.88 20.25 0.07
N THR A 227 17.26 19.17 -0.63
CA THR A 227 18.60 18.97 -1.19
C THR A 227 19.03 20.16 -2.06
N ARG A 228 18.17 20.62 -2.98
CA ARG A 228 18.46 21.78 -3.84
C ARG A 228 18.68 23.05 -3.01
N LYS A 229 17.82 23.32 -2.01
CA LYS A 229 17.96 24.49 -1.13
C LYS A 229 19.23 24.44 -0.27
N LEU A 230 19.61 23.27 0.23
CA LEU A 230 20.86 23.06 0.95
C LEU A 230 22.08 23.27 0.04
N ARG A 231 22.08 22.74 -1.19
CA ARG A 231 23.17 23.01 -2.15
C ARG A 231 23.26 24.49 -2.53
N GLN A 232 22.12 25.18 -2.70
CA GLN A 232 22.08 26.64 -2.90
C GLN A 232 22.62 27.43 -1.69
N SER A 233 22.57 26.86 -0.48
CA SER A 233 23.11 27.43 0.76
C SER A 233 24.57 27.00 1.05
N GLY A 234 25.22 26.34 0.07
CA GLY A 234 26.64 25.96 0.12
C GLY A 234 26.95 24.65 0.87
N TYR A 235 25.98 23.76 1.07
CA TYR A 235 26.20 22.44 1.69
C TYR A 235 26.36 21.34 0.62
N ASP A 236 27.20 20.33 0.87
CA ASP A 236 27.30 19.15 0.01
C ASP A 236 26.16 18.15 0.30
N ALA A 237 24.96 18.50 -0.18
CA ALA A 237 23.73 17.74 0.03
C ALA A 237 23.36 16.84 -1.16
N TYR A 238 22.88 15.64 -0.85
CA TYR A 238 22.38 14.61 -1.78
C TYR A 238 20.93 14.24 -1.43
N ASN A 239 20.19 13.77 -2.44
CA ASN A 239 18.83 13.26 -2.30
C ASN A 239 18.84 11.73 -2.25
N LEU A 240 18.29 11.10 -1.22
CA LEU A 240 18.04 9.65 -1.23
C LEU A 240 16.82 9.33 -2.09
N GLU A 241 16.86 8.22 -2.81
CA GLU A 241 15.72 7.66 -3.56
C GLU A 241 14.43 7.48 -2.73
N GLY A 242 14.56 7.26 -1.41
CA GLY A 242 13.47 7.31 -0.44
C GLY A 242 13.39 6.10 0.49
N VAL A 243 12.74 6.28 1.64
CA VAL A 243 12.63 5.23 2.67
C VAL A 243 11.84 4.00 2.19
N SER A 244 10.96 4.14 1.19
CA SER A 244 10.28 2.99 0.58
C SER A 244 11.23 2.04 -0.16
N PHE A 245 12.38 2.54 -0.65
CA PHE A 245 13.42 1.70 -1.27
C PHE A 245 14.30 1.05 -0.21
N TRP A 246 14.68 1.82 0.82
CA TRP A 246 15.40 1.36 2.00
C TRP A 246 14.69 0.19 2.70
N GLU A 247 13.39 0.34 2.96
CA GLU A 247 12.53 -0.71 3.55
C GLU A 247 12.42 -1.94 2.63
N LYS A 248 12.22 -1.74 1.32
CA LYS A 248 12.17 -2.83 0.34
C LYS A 248 13.49 -3.61 0.21
N LYS A 249 14.61 -3.04 0.65
CA LYS A 249 15.93 -3.69 0.73
C LYS A 249 16.15 -4.43 2.05
N GLY A 250 15.22 -4.32 3.01
CA GLY A 250 15.36 -4.89 4.35
C GLY A 250 16.35 -4.14 5.25
N TYR A 251 16.73 -2.92 4.89
CA TYR A 251 17.64 -2.12 5.71
C TYR A 251 16.94 -1.62 6.98
N PRO A 252 17.68 -1.51 8.11
CA PRO A 252 17.09 -1.27 9.42
C PRO A 252 16.33 0.06 9.47
N LEU A 253 15.17 0.04 10.11
CA LEU A 253 14.40 1.21 10.51
C LEU A 253 14.19 1.17 12.02
N ILE A 254 14.29 2.32 12.67
CA ILE A 254 13.97 2.48 14.09
C ILE A 254 12.65 3.23 14.24
N ARG A 255 11.90 2.92 15.30
CA ARG A 255 10.76 3.75 15.70
C ARG A 255 11.25 4.99 16.45
N GLY A 256 10.49 6.07 16.36
CA GLY A 256 10.69 7.23 17.25
C GLY A 256 10.44 6.90 18.72
N PRO A 257 10.75 7.82 19.63
CA PRO A 257 10.32 7.70 21.02
C PRO A 257 8.80 7.51 21.05
N LYS A 258 8.35 6.38 21.62
CA LYS A 258 6.93 6.07 21.72
C LYS A 258 6.25 7.20 22.50
N LEU A 259 5.24 7.85 21.91
CA LEU A 259 4.45 8.85 22.60
C LEU A 259 3.87 8.23 23.89
N PRO A 260 3.78 8.99 25.00
CA PRO A 260 3.16 8.47 26.21
C PRO A 260 1.73 8.05 25.89
N SER A 261 1.27 6.92 26.45
CA SER A 261 0.00 6.28 26.05
C SER A 261 -1.24 7.16 26.23
N SER A 262 -1.12 8.27 26.97
CA SER A 262 -2.13 9.31 27.13
C SER A 262 -2.15 10.35 26.00
N GLN A 263 -1.34 10.20 24.94
CA GLN A 263 -1.25 11.07 23.76
C GLN A 263 -1.40 10.30 22.43
N GLU A 264 -1.64 9.00 22.49
CA GLU A 264 -1.94 8.17 21.32
C GLU A 264 -3.47 7.98 21.18
N PRO A 265 -3.99 7.88 19.94
CA PRO A 265 -5.33 7.35 19.68
C PRO A 265 -5.51 5.92 20.23
N SER A 266 -6.73 5.59 20.63
CA SER A 266 -7.07 4.21 21.03
C SER A 266 -7.36 3.35 19.80
N PRO A 267 -6.65 2.22 19.57
CA PRO A 267 -7.01 1.31 18.48
C PRO A 267 -8.35 0.64 18.78
N VAL A 268 -9.13 0.36 17.74
CA VAL A 268 -10.30 -0.53 17.75
C VAL A 268 -10.22 -1.48 16.57
N TYR A 269 -10.80 -2.66 16.72
CA TYR A 269 -10.79 -3.75 15.74
C TYR A 269 -12.20 -4.11 15.28
N LEU A 270 -12.34 -4.85 14.18
CA LEU A 270 -13.57 -5.06 13.42
C LEU A 270 -14.85 -5.26 14.26
N GLU A 271 -14.84 -6.14 15.26
CA GLU A 271 -15.99 -6.39 16.14
C GLU A 271 -16.31 -5.19 17.05
N GLU A 272 -15.31 -4.59 17.69
CA GLU A 272 -15.48 -3.40 18.53
C GLU A 272 -15.92 -2.20 17.68
N ALA A 273 -15.34 -2.05 16.49
CA ALA A 273 -15.67 -1.02 15.51
C ALA A 273 -17.15 -1.14 15.08
N TYR A 274 -17.62 -2.36 14.82
CA TYR A 274 -19.03 -2.63 14.53
C TYR A 274 -19.95 -2.36 15.72
N GLU A 275 -19.56 -2.74 16.95
CA GLU A 275 -20.31 -2.41 18.16
C GLU A 275 -20.42 -0.89 18.37
N HIS A 276 -19.32 -0.16 18.21
CA HIS A 276 -19.30 1.31 18.29
C HIS A 276 -20.21 1.94 17.24
N TYR A 277 -20.20 1.43 16.00
CA TYR A 277 -21.14 1.87 14.96
C TYR A 277 -22.60 1.62 15.37
N TYR A 278 -22.97 0.38 15.68
CA TYR A 278 -24.37 0.00 15.90
C TYR A 278 -24.97 0.55 17.20
N LYS A 279 -24.18 0.64 18.28
CA LYS A 279 -24.66 1.08 19.59
C LYS A 279 -24.62 2.60 19.78
N LEU A 280 -23.71 3.29 19.08
CA LEU A 280 -23.35 4.69 19.38
C LEU A 280 -23.34 5.59 18.13
N PHE A 281 -23.98 5.22 17.02
CA PHE A 281 -23.98 5.97 15.75
C PHE A 281 -24.27 7.48 15.87
N LYS A 282 -25.11 7.90 16.83
CA LYS A 282 -25.46 9.32 17.06
C LYS A 282 -24.46 10.09 17.93
N ASP A 283 -23.49 9.40 18.53
CA ASP A 283 -22.51 9.92 19.49
C ASP A 283 -21.05 9.72 19.07
N ILE A 284 -20.83 9.03 17.94
CA ILE A 284 -19.52 8.81 17.32
C ILE A 284 -19.51 9.39 15.91
N VAL A 285 -18.51 10.23 15.62
CA VAL A 285 -18.23 10.68 14.26
C VAL A 285 -17.19 9.76 13.63
N TRP A 286 -17.58 9.09 12.55
CA TRP A 286 -16.65 8.32 11.72
C TRP A 286 -16.00 9.24 10.69
N ILE A 287 -14.71 9.11 10.44
CA ILE A 287 -13.98 9.95 9.49
C ILE A 287 -13.08 9.09 8.59
N ASP A 288 -13.30 9.21 7.29
CA ASP A 288 -12.53 8.56 6.24
C ASP A 288 -11.37 9.47 5.82
N VAL A 289 -10.13 9.00 6.02
CA VAL A 289 -8.92 9.80 5.73
C VAL A 289 -8.22 9.38 4.44
N ARG A 290 -8.86 8.53 3.62
CA ARG A 290 -8.44 8.20 2.25
C ARG A 290 -8.66 9.37 1.30
N THR A 291 -8.44 9.16 0.00
CA THR A 291 -8.79 10.18 -1.00
C THR A 291 -10.32 10.35 -1.11
N MET A 292 -10.78 11.53 -1.49
CA MET A 292 -12.19 11.73 -1.85
C MET A 292 -12.64 10.90 -3.06
N GLU A 293 -11.72 10.32 -3.84
CA GLU A 293 -12.08 9.37 -4.91
C GLU A 293 -12.49 8.02 -4.31
N ASP A 294 -11.74 7.53 -3.31
CA ASP A 294 -11.98 6.23 -2.68
C ASP A 294 -13.21 6.27 -1.76
N TYR A 295 -13.35 7.31 -0.95
CA TYR A 295 -14.59 7.60 -0.20
C TYR A 295 -15.83 7.58 -1.10
N LYS A 296 -15.76 8.16 -2.31
CA LYS A 296 -16.90 8.21 -3.25
C LYS A 296 -17.26 6.84 -3.83
N LYS A 297 -16.30 5.92 -3.97
CA LYS A 297 -16.55 4.53 -4.43
C LYS A 297 -17.33 3.72 -3.38
N GLY A 298 -16.96 3.89 -2.12
CA GLY A 298 -17.64 3.31 -0.95
C GLY A 298 -16.93 3.71 0.35
N HIS A 299 -17.71 3.98 1.39
CA HIS A 299 -17.23 4.41 2.71
C HIS A 299 -18.10 3.79 3.82
N VAL A 300 -17.66 3.82 5.09
CA VAL A 300 -18.50 3.40 6.23
C VAL A 300 -19.71 4.32 6.30
N LYS A 301 -20.95 3.79 6.24
CA LYS A 301 -22.14 4.62 6.00
C LYS A 301 -22.29 5.74 7.05
N GLY A 302 -22.32 6.98 6.59
CA GLY A 302 -22.43 8.19 7.43
C GLY A 302 -21.09 8.68 8.01
N ALA A 303 -19.96 8.13 7.59
CA ALA A 303 -18.65 8.73 7.86
C ALA A 303 -18.48 10.04 7.09
N LEU A 304 -17.69 10.96 7.65
CA LEU A 304 -17.28 12.19 6.97
C LEU A 304 -16.05 11.90 6.08
N GLY A 305 -16.13 12.24 4.79
CA GLY A 305 -14.95 12.33 3.93
C GLY A 305 -14.10 13.55 4.32
N ILE A 306 -12.92 13.30 4.91
CA ILE A 306 -11.91 14.32 5.24
C ILE A 306 -10.50 13.69 5.03
N PRO A 307 -9.92 13.78 3.82
CA PRO A 307 -8.61 13.22 3.53
C PRO A 307 -7.53 13.72 4.49
N LEU A 308 -6.55 12.87 4.82
CA LEU A 308 -5.46 13.23 5.75
C LEU A 308 -4.74 14.54 5.37
N SER A 309 -4.60 14.82 4.07
CA SER A 309 -3.98 16.05 3.53
C SER A 309 -4.83 17.31 3.68
N GLU A 310 -6.13 17.18 3.94
CA GLU A 310 -7.09 18.28 4.08
C GLU A 310 -7.57 18.46 5.54
N LEU A 311 -7.09 17.60 6.45
CA LEU A 311 -7.60 17.47 7.81
C LEU A 311 -7.46 18.74 8.66
N GLU A 312 -6.34 19.44 8.56
CA GLU A 312 -6.11 20.69 9.33
C GLU A 312 -7.04 21.83 8.87
N ASP A 313 -7.28 21.94 7.57
CA ASP A 313 -8.20 22.92 6.96
C ASP A 313 -9.69 22.58 7.21
N ASN A 314 -9.99 21.42 7.80
CA ASN A 314 -11.34 20.89 8.01
C ASN A 314 -11.70 20.67 9.50
N PHE A 315 -10.85 21.06 10.47
CA PHE A 315 -11.13 20.86 11.91
C PHE A 315 -12.49 21.39 12.37
N GLN A 316 -13.01 22.46 11.76
CA GLN A 316 -14.33 23.05 12.04
C GLN A 316 -15.51 22.11 11.73
N ARG A 317 -15.30 21.07 10.90
CA ARG A 317 -16.30 20.01 10.62
C ARG A 317 -16.29 18.91 11.69
N ILE A 318 -15.34 18.92 12.63
CA ILE A 318 -15.12 17.83 13.58
C ILE A 318 -15.49 18.27 15.01
N PRO A 319 -16.60 17.77 15.60
CA PRO A 319 -17.03 18.15 16.95
C PRO A 319 -16.04 17.69 18.02
N LYS A 320 -15.64 18.62 18.92
CA LYS A 320 -14.61 18.39 19.97
C LYS A 320 -15.12 17.67 21.23
N ASP A 321 -16.43 17.51 21.36
CA ASP A 321 -17.15 16.90 22.47
C ASP A 321 -17.52 15.42 22.22
N LYS A 322 -17.76 15.06 20.96
CA LYS A 322 -18.08 13.70 20.50
C LYS A 322 -16.85 12.79 20.51
N GLU A 323 -17.10 11.49 20.36
CA GLU A 323 -16.05 10.49 20.10
C GLU A 323 -15.82 10.39 18.59
N ILE A 324 -14.58 10.15 18.17
CA ILE A 324 -14.17 10.19 16.76
C ILE A 324 -13.45 8.89 16.41
N VAL A 325 -13.89 8.21 15.35
CA VAL A 325 -13.25 6.99 14.82
C VAL A 325 -12.67 7.31 13.45
N PHE A 326 -11.34 7.34 13.35
CA PHE A 326 -10.64 7.45 12.07
C PHE A 326 -10.44 6.07 11.44
N TYR A 327 -10.67 5.98 10.12
CA TYR A 327 -10.29 4.81 9.34
C TYR A 327 -9.72 5.20 7.96
N CYS A 328 -8.88 4.30 7.44
CA CYS A 328 -8.27 4.36 6.12
C CYS A 328 -8.64 3.08 5.36
N GLU A 329 -7.92 2.74 4.29
CA GLU A 329 -8.20 1.47 3.58
C GLU A 329 -8.00 0.24 4.47
N GLY A 330 -7.06 0.34 5.44
CA GLY A 330 -6.53 -0.81 6.16
C GLY A 330 -5.66 -1.68 5.25
N THR A 331 -5.30 -2.87 5.73
CA THR A 331 -4.84 -3.96 4.84
C THR A 331 -5.62 -5.23 5.16
N TRP A 332 -5.82 -6.06 4.14
CA TRP A 332 -6.73 -7.23 4.20
C TRP A 332 -6.25 -8.37 5.13
N ASP A 333 -5.10 -8.18 5.76
CA ASP A 333 -4.44 -9.06 6.73
C ASP A 333 -4.36 -8.46 8.16
N GLY A 334 -5.07 -7.35 8.44
CA GLY A 334 -5.07 -6.70 9.76
C GLY A 334 -3.82 -5.86 10.04
N GLY A 335 -3.15 -5.39 8.99
CA GLY A 335 -2.02 -4.46 9.09
C GLY A 335 -2.46 -3.04 9.44
N LYS A 336 -1.55 -2.29 10.07
CA LYS A 336 -1.86 -1.03 10.75
C LYS A 336 -2.27 0.10 9.80
N CYS A 337 -3.21 0.91 10.27
CA CYS A 337 -3.80 2.01 9.51
C CYS A 337 -3.05 3.32 9.80
N ASP A 338 -1.80 3.39 9.33
CA ASP A 338 -0.82 4.47 9.59
C ASP A 338 -1.40 5.89 9.34
N SER A 339 -2.24 6.04 8.31
CA SER A 339 -2.89 7.33 7.98
C SER A 339 -3.91 7.77 9.04
N SER A 340 -4.67 6.85 9.63
CA SER A 340 -5.66 7.16 10.68
C SER A 340 -5.00 7.39 12.03
N MET A 341 -3.94 6.63 12.33
CA MET A 341 -3.08 6.89 13.48
C MET A 341 -2.46 8.30 13.40
N SER A 342 -2.06 8.72 12.19
CA SER A 342 -1.61 10.08 11.92
C SER A 342 -2.72 11.12 12.13
N ALA A 343 -3.91 10.90 11.58
CA ALA A 343 -5.07 11.79 11.76
C ALA A 343 -5.45 11.99 13.24
N GLY A 344 -5.52 10.91 14.00
CA GLY A 344 -5.84 10.97 15.42
C GLY A 344 -4.81 11.75 16.25
N ARG A 345 -3.51 11.56 15.97
CA ARG A 345 -2.42 12.35 16.58
C ARG A 345 -2.51 13.84 16.25
N ILE A 346 -2.86 14.19 15.00
CA ILE A 346 -3.07 15.59 14.56
C ILE A 346 -4.18 16.25 15.38
N LEU A 347 -5.30 15.55 15.63
CA LEU A 347 -6.39 16.08 16.46
C LEU A 347 -5.98 16.23 17.93
N ILE A 348 -5.31 15.24 18.51
CA ILE A 348 -4.78 15.30 19.89
C ILE A 348 -3.88 16.52 20.08
N LYS A 349 -2.98 16.76 19.13
CA LYS A 349 -2.07 17.92 19.10
C LYS A 349 -2.82 19.27 18.99
N ASN A 350 -4.01 19.27 18.38
CA ASN A 350 -4.90 20.43 18.24
C ASN A 350 -6.03 20.49 19.32
N GLY A 351 -5.79 19.85 20.47
CA GLY A 351 -6.58 20.01 21.69
C GLY A 351 -7.84 19.13 21.78
N PHE A 352 -7.99 18.13 20.91
CA PHE A 352 -9.00 17.08 21.14
C PHE A 352 -8.53 16.13 22.26
N LYS A 353 -9.48 15.56 23.01
CA LYS A 353 -9.17 14.67 24.15
C LYS A 353 -8.71 13.29 23.64
N PRO A 354 -7.51 12.79 24.01
CA PRO A 354 -6.99 11.49 23.53
C PRO A 354 -7.95 10.31 23.75
N GLY A 355 -8.57 10.21 24.93
CA GLY A 355 -9.60 9.21 25.24
C GLY A 355 -10.94 9.36 24.51
N LYS A 356 -11.04 10.27 23.53
CA LYS A 356 -12.15 10.40 22.59
C LYS A 356 -11.74 10.20 21.13
N ILE A 357 -10.47 9.90 20.87
CA ILE A 357 -9.94 9.64 19.53
C ILE A 357 -9.62 8.15 19.40
N LYS A 358 -10.35 7.47 18.51
CA LYS A 358 -10.18 6.06 18.17
C LYS A 358 -9.67 5.91 16.73
N VAL A 359 -8.96 4.81 16.47
CA VAL A 359 -8.49 4.41 15.14
C VAL A 359 -8.95 2.99 14.88
N PHE A 360 -9.77 2.81 13.85
CA PHE A 360 -10.14 1.48 13.37
C PHE A 360 -8.98 0.94 12.51
N GLU A 361 -8.22 0.00 13.07
CA GLU A 361 -6.95 -0.47 12.48
C GLU A 361 -7.18 -1.35 11.24
N ASP A 362 -8.20 -2.22 11.22
CA ASP A 362 -8.46 -3.13 10.09
C ASP A 362 -9.04 -2.42 8.84
N GLY A 363 -9.56 -1.20 9.03
CA GLY A 363 -9.93 -0.26 7.96
C GLY A 363 -11.12 -0.64 7.08
N TYR A 364 -11.35 0.17 6.06
CA TYR A 364 -12.48 0.04 5.13
C TYR A 364 -12.51 -1.33 4.44
N GLY A 365 -11.35 -1.88 4.07
CA GLY A 365 -11.27 -3.20 3.43
C GLY A 365 -11.86 -4.31 4.30
N ALA A 366 -11.61 -4.31 5.61
CA ALA A 366 -12.22 -5.28 6.52
C ALA A 366 -13.74 -5.05 6.66
N TRP A 367 -14.18 -3.78 6.74
CA TRP A 367 -15.58 -3.39 6.83
C TRP A 367 -16.43 -3.84 5.62
N GLU A 368 -15.91 -3.60 4.40
CA GLU A 368 -16.55 -4.03 3.14
C GLU A 368 -16.63 -5.57 3.06
N ASN A 369 -15.57 -6.28 3.43
CA ASN A 369 -15.54 -7.75 3.40
C ASN A 369 -16.45 -8.39 4.46
N ALA A 370 -16.69 -7.71 5.59
CA ALA A 370 -17.64 -8.15 6.61
C ALA A 370 -19.11 -7.90 6.22
N GLY A 371 -19.38 -7.19 5.11
CA GLY A 371 -20.73 -6.85 4.66
C GLY A 371 -21.43 -5.80 5.54
N TYR A 372 -20.66 -5.00 6.26
CA TYR A 372 -21.17 -3.99 7.19
C TYR A 372 -21.72 -2.74 6.45
N PRO A 373 -22.47 -1.84 7.11
CA PRO A 373 -23.14 -0.72 6.43
C PRO A 373 -22.20 0.22 5.67
N MET A 374 -22.42 0.36 4.36
CA MET A 374 -21.63 1.21 3.47
C MET A 374 -22.47 2.33 2.83
N GLY A 375 -21.90 3.53 2.76
CA GLY A 375 -22.40 4.68 1.99
C GLY A 375 -21.64 4.83 0.67
N LYS A 376 -22.14 5.67 -0.23
CA LYS A 376 -21.53 5.96 -1.55
C LYS A 376 -21.84 7.39 -1.99
N GLY A 377 -20.95 7.99 -2.78
CA GLY A 377 -21.12 9.38 -3.21
C GLY A 377 -20.37 10.39 -2.34
N GLY A 378 -20.75 11.66 -2.42
CA GLY A 378 -19.91 12.80 -2.01
C GLY A 378 -20.35 13.60 -0.80
N GLU A 379 -21.50 13.29 -0.20
CA GLU A 379 -22.07 13.96 0.97
C GLU A 379 -22.22 12.95 2.12
N SER A 380 -22.62 13.39 3.32
CA SER A 380 -23.04 12.49 4.40
C SER A 380 -24.49 12.07 4.17
N ASP A 381 -24.75 10.76 4.08
CA ASP A 381 -26.10 10.18 3.95
C ASP A 381 -26.89 10.28 5.29
N ASP A 382 -27.23 11.50 5.71
CA ASP A 382 -28.07 11.84 6.89
C ASP A 382 -29.59 11.72 6.62
#